data_AF-A0A927WCV9-F1
#
_entry.id   AF-A0A927WCV9-F1
#
_cell.length_a   1.000
_cell.length_b   1.000
_cell.length_c   1.000
_cell.angle_alpha   90.00
_cell.angle_beta   90.00
_cell.angle_gamma   90.00
#
_symmetry.space_group_name_H-M   'P 1'
#
loop_
_entity.id
_entity.type
_entity.pdbx_description
1 polymer ?
#
loop_
_entity_poly.entity_id
_entity_poly.type
_entity_poly.pdbx_seq_one_letter_code
_entity_poly.pdbx_strand_id
1 'polypeptide(L)'
;MKSEGIIKEYNIFNVILITLVIAMIFLPFISRVVNKLFPITYGCLSYRILGEPCPLCGFTRDVRNIISGDIFAPKLNLLSVPAVLLGIFEIFFRIKILLSKKKLMDNKFRIKIIKFDVIYHVLMCFSFIIYGILFYILDLSRV
;
A
#
# COMPACT_ATOMS: atom_id res chain seq x y z
N MET A 1 18.94 9.16 -22.99
CA MET A 1 19.18 7.92 -22.20
C MET A 1 18.94 6.71 -23.11
N LYS A 2 19.84 5.71 -23.13
CA LYS A 2 19.64 4.50 -23.98
C LYS A 2 18.41 3.72 -23.50
N SER A 3 17.69 3.10 -24.44
CA SER A 3 16.46 2.32 -24.22
C SER A 3 16.60 1.29 -23.08
N GLU A 4 17.77 0.65 -22.99
CA GLU A 4 18.09 -0.36 -21.98
C GLU A 4 18.22 0.22 -20.56
N GLY A 5 18.71 1.45 -20.42
CA GLY A 5 18.83 2.13 -19.13
C GLY A 5 17.47 2.37 -18.48
N ILE A 6 16.52 2.88 -19.26
CA ILE A 6 15.13 3.11 -18.81
C ILE A 6 14.49 1.81 -18.33
N ILE A 7 14.68 0.71 -19.07
CA ILE A 7 14.10 -0.59 -18.71
C ILE A 7 14.72 -1.12 -17.41
N LYS A 8 16.03 -0.93 -17.21
CA LYS A 8 16.71 -1.33 -15.98
C LYS A 8 16.15 -0.58 -14.77
N GLU A 9 16.07 0.75 -14.85
CA GLU A 9 15.51 1.60 -13.78
C GLU A 9 14.06 1.25 -13.48
N TYR A 10 13.24 1.06 -14.52
CA TYR A 10 11.84 0.68 -14.35
C TYR A 10 11.70 -0.70 -13.70
N ASN A 11 12.55 -1.67 -14.03
CA ASN A 11 12.55 -2.98 -13.36
C ASN A 11 12.94 -2.86 -11.88
N ILE A 12 13.92 -2.03 -11.54
CA ILE A 12 14.30 -1.76 -10.13
C ILE A 12 13.11 -1.17 -9.38
N PHE A 13 12.46 -0.16 -9.97
CA PHE A 13 11.26 0.45 -9.41
C PHE A 13 10.14 -0.59 -9.16
N ASN A 14 9.88 -1.48 -10.11
CA ASN A 14 8.88 -2.54 -9.94
C ASN A 14 9.22 -3.50 -8.78
N VAL A 15 10.49 -3.86 -8.62
CA VAL A 15 10.96 -4.72 -7.50
C VAL A 15 10.79 -4.01 -6.16
N ILE A 16 11.11 -2.71 -6.09
CA ILE A 16 10.91 -1.90 -4.89
C ILE A 16 9.43 -1.88 -4.51
N LEU A 17 8.53 -1.64 -5.47
CA LEU A 17 7.09 -1.61 -5.19
C LEU A 17 6.56 -2.97 -4.70
N ILE A 18 6.96 -4.08 -5.33
CA ILE A 18 6.60 -5.41 -4.82
C ILE A 18 7.06 -5.58 -3.37
N THR A 19 8.31 -5.20 -3.08
CA THR A 19 8.89 -5.32 -1.73
C THR A 19 8.13 -4.48 -0.71
N LEU A 20 7.77 -3.24 -1.05
CA LEU A 20 6.99 -2.35 -0.19
C LEU A 20 5.59 -2.90 0.09
N VAL A 21 4.91 -3.42 -0.93
CA VAL A 21 3.57 -4.00 -0.75
C VAL A 21 3.62 -5.27 0.10
N ILE A 22 4.59 -6.15 -0.13
CA ILE A 22 4.82 -7.33 0.71
C ILE A 22 5.10 -6.89 2.16
N ALA A 23 5.98 -5.90 2.35
CA ALA A 23 6.28 -5.38 3.69
C ALA A 23 5.02 -4.83 4.38
N MET A 24 4.14 -4.14 3.66
CA MET A 24 2.85 -3.66 4.18
C MET A 24 1.93 -4.81 4.60
N ILE A 25 1.81 -5.86 3.78
CA ILE A 25 1.00 -7.05 4.08
C ILE A 25 1.53 -7.79 5.31
N PHE A 26 2.85 -7.92 5.45
CA PHE A 26 3.49 -8.60 6.58
C PHE A 26 3.69 -7.72 7.81
N LEU A 27 3.42 -6.42 7.72
CA LEU A 27 3.55 -5.47 8.83
C LEU A 27 2.88 -5.91 10.13
N PRO A 28 1.68 -6.53 10.13
CA PRO A 28 1.05 -6.99 11.38
C PRO A 28 1.84 -8.09 12.10
N PHE A 29 2.55 -8.93 11.35
CA PHE A 29 3.40 -9.98 11.91
C PHE A 29 4.72 -9.40 12.42
N ILE A 30 5.34 -8.51 11.64
CA ILE A 30 6.56 -7.79 12.03
C ILE A 30 6.30 -7.00 13.32
N SER A 31 5.20 -6.26 13.37
CA SER A 31 4.80 -5.47 14.55
C SER A 31 4.67 -6.34 15.81
N ARG A 32 4.14 -7.56 15.69
CA ARG A 32 4.06 -8.51 16.82
C ARG A 32 5.43 -8.96 17.32
N VAL A 33 6.34 -9.28 16.41
CA VAL A 33 7.70 -9.71 16.76
C VAL A 33 8.45 -8.57 17.44
N VAL A 34 8.39 -7.38 16.87
CA VAL A 34 9.00 -6.16 17.46
C VAL A 34 8.42 -5.90 18.85
N ASN A 35 7.10 -6.05 19.03
CA ASN A 35 6.47 -5.86 20.34
C ASN A 35 6.96 -6.86 21.41
N LYS A 36 7.25 -8.11 21.01
CA LYS A 36 7.84 -9.09 21.95
C LYS A 36 9.26 -8.71 22.39
N LEU A 37 10.02 -8.05 21.52
CA LEU A 37 11.41 -7.66 21.78
C LEU A 37 11.52 -6.30 22.48
N PHE A 38 10.64 -5.36 22.14
CA PHE A 38 10.64 -3.98 22.62
C PHE A 38 9.23 -3.52 23.00
N PRO A 39 8.73 -3.90 24.19
CA PRO A 39 7.35 -3.62 24.60
C PRO A 39 7.03 -2.12 24.77
N ILE A 40 8.04 -1.25 24.91
CA ILE A 40 7.89 0.20 25.10
C ILE A 40 7.40 0.91 23.81
N THR A 41 7.56 0.27 22.64
CA THR A 41 7.09 0.82 21.36
C THR A 41 5.64 0.46 21.02
N TYR A 42 4.90 -0.19 21.94
CA TYR A 42 3.55 -0.65 21.64
C TYR A 42 2.54 0.51 21.57
N GLY A 43 1.72 0.48 20.53
CA GLY A 43 0.70 1.49 20.24
C GLY A 43 1.00 2.30 18.97
N CYS A 44 -0.05 2.69 18.25
CA CYS A 44 0.08 3.60 17.12
C CYS A 44 0.72 4.91 17.60
N LEU A 45 1.85 5.31 16.99
CA LEU A 45 2.57 6.52 17.38
C LEU A 45 1.65 7.76 17.30
N SER A 46 0.84 7.84 16.25
CA SER A 46 -0.14 8.92 16.08
C SER A 46 -1.14 8.97 17.24
N TYR A 47 -1.70 7.82 17.66
CA TYR A 47 -2.61 7.75 18.79
C TYR A 47 -1.93 8.13 20.12
N ARG A 48 -0.66 7.74 20.31
CA ARG A 48 0.10 8.09 21.51
C ARG A 48 0.40 9.59 21.62
N ILE A 49 0.66 10.25 20.50
CA ILE A 49 0.99 11.67 20.46
C ILE A 49 -0.27 12.53 20.52
N LEU A 50 -1.29 12.16 19.74
CA LEU A 50 -2.48 13.00 19.54
C LEU A 50 -3.62 12.66 20.50
N GLY A 51 -3.62 11.47 21.12
CA GLY A 51 -4.73 10.98 21.95
C GLY A 51 -5.97 10.55 21.16
N GLU A 52 -6.00 10.80 19.84
CA GLU A 52 -7.15 10.59 18.97
C GLU A 52 -6.87 9.55 17.87
N PRO A 53 -7.89 8.80 17.41
CA PRO A 53 -7.73 7.86 16.31
C PRO A 53 -7.39 8.59 14.99
N CYS A 54 -6.42 8.09 14.23
CA CYS A 54 -6.10 8.63 12.92
C CYS A 54 -6.89 7.91 11.80
N PRO A 55 -6.94 8.46 10.57
CA PRO A 55 -7.63 7.82 9.45
C PRO A 55 -7.12 6.41 9.11
N LEU A 56 -5.93 6.02 9.60
CA LEU A 56 -5.32 4.70 9.40
C LEU A 56 -5.38 3.81 10.65
N CYS A 57 -6.01 4.27 11.74
CA CYS A 57 -6.14 3.48 12.95
C CYS A 57 -6.89 2.17 12.66
N GLY A 58 -6.43 1.08 13.27
CA GLY A 58 -7.01 -0.26 13.07
C GLY A 58 -6.58 -0.98 11.79
N PHE A 59 -5.95 -0.29 10.83
CA PHE A 59 -5.55 -0.87 9.53
C PHE A 59 -4.71 -2.14 9.68
N THR A 60 -3.65 -2.10 10.49
CA THR A 60 -2.77 -3.26 10.71
C THR A 60 -3.51 -4.45 11.33
N ARG A 61 -4.52 -4.19 12.18
CA ARG A 61 -5.35 -5.25 12.80
C ARG A 61 -6.29 -5.87 11.77
N ASP A 62 -6.93 -5.05 10.95
CA ASP A 62 -7.82 -5.52 9.90
C ASP A 62 -7.07 -6.32 8.83
N VAL A 63 -5.90 -5.86 8.40
CA VAL A 63 -5.03 -6.58 7.47
C VAL A 63 -4.65 -7.95 8.04
N ARG A 64 -4.31 -8.03 9.33
CA ARG A 64 -4.06 -9.31 10.00
C ARG A 64 -5.27 -10.24 9.93
N ASN A 65 -6.46 -9.74 10.24
CA ASN A 65 -7.68 -10.54 10.23
C ASN A 65 -7.97 -11.07 8.82
N ILE A 66 -7.83 -10.21 7.79
CA ILE A 66 -7.99 -10.59 6.38
C ILE A 66 -7.00 -11.70 6.00
N ILE A 67 -5.70 -11.53 6.31
CA ILE A 67 -4.66 -12.53 5.97
C ILE A 67 -4.85 -13.83 6.76
N SER A 68 -5.38 -13.75 7.99
CA SER A 68 -5.65 -14.93 8.83
C SER A 68 -6.93 -15.67 8.43
N GLY A 69 -7.63 -15.24 7.37
CA GLY A 69 -8.88 -15.84 6.90
C GLY A 69 -10.14 -15.35 7.62
N ASP A 70 -10.01 -14.46 8.61
CA ASP A 70 -11.12 -13.85 9.33
C ASP A 70 -11.61 -12.59 8.61
N ILE A 71 -12.18 -12.81 7.42
CA ILE A 71 -12.61 -11.73 6.53
C ILE A 71 -13.88 -11.04 7.08
N PHE A 72 -14.69 -11.74 7.88
CA PHE A 72 -15.93 -11.22 8.47
C PHE A 72 -15.73 -10.49 9.80
N ALA A 73 -14.53 -10.50 10.39
CA ALA A 73 -14.22 -9.67 11.55
C ALA A 73 -14.62 -8.21 11.34
N PRO A 74 -15.23 -7.54 12.34
CA PRO A 74 -15.55 -6.12 12.29
C PRO A 74 -14.32 -5.30 11.90
N LYS A 75 -14.45 -4.56 10.79
CA LYS A 75 -13.38 -3.71 10.28
C LYS A 75 -13.33 -2.42 11.08
N LEU A 76 -12.13 -2.05 11.50
CA LEU A 76 -11.88 -0.77 12.15
C LEU A 76 -11.58 0.34 11.14
N ASN A 77 -11.16 -0.03 9.93
CA ASN A 77 -10.72 0.91 8.93
C ASN A 77 -11.28 0.55 7.56
N LEU A 78 -11.94 1.53 6.95
CA LEU A 78 -12.62 1.37 5.66
C LEU A 78 -11.63 1.08 4.51
N LEU A 79 -10.38 1.52 4.63
CA LEU A 79 -9.35 1.32 3.61
C LEU A 79 -8.69 -0.06 3.67
N SER A 80 -8.85 -0.82 4.76
CA SER A 80 -8.15 -2.09 4.95
C SER A 80 -8.41 -3.09 3.82
N VAL A 81 -9.67 -3.29 3.44
CA VAL A 81 -10.03 -4.24 2.37
C VAL A 81 -9.57 -3.73 0.99
N PRO A 82 -9.89 -2.49 0.57
CA PRO A 82 -9.38 -1.94 -0.68
C PRO A 82 -7.85 -1.99 -0.78
N ALA A 83 -7.12 -1.63 0.28
CA ALA A 83 -5.66 -1.59 0.27
C ALA A 83 -5.03 -2.99 0.10
N VAL A 84 -5.60 -4.03 0.72
CA VAL A 84 -5.14 -5.41 0.52
C VAL A 84 -5.41 -5.86 -0.93
N LEU A 85 -6.60 -5.60 -1.46
CA LEU A 85 -6.94 -5.95 -2.84
C LEU A 85 -6.04 -5.22 -3.85
N LEU A 86 -5.83 -3.91 -3.65
CA LEU A 86 -4.94 -3.10 -4.47
C LEU A 86 -3.49 -3.58 -4.36
N GLY A 87 -3.02 -3.94 -3.16
CA GLY A 87 -1.70 -4.52 -2.97
C GLY A 87 -1.51 -5.85 -3.71
N ILE A 88 -2.49 -6.74 -3.64
CA ILE A 88 -2.46 -8.01 -4.40
C ILE A 88 -2.42 -7.72 -5.91
N PHE A 89 -3.30 -6.84 -6.39
CA PHE A 89 -3.32 -6.42 -7.80
C PHE A 89 -1.97 -5.83 -8.23
N GLU A 90 -1.39 -4.97 -7.39
CA GLU A 90 -0.10 -4.33 -7.62
C GLU A 90 1.01 -5.38 -7.79
N ILE A 91 1.10 -6.36 -6.88
CA ILE A 91 2.07 -7.46 -7.00
C ILE A 91 1.91 -8.19 -8.35
N PHE A 92 0.68 -8.58 -8.72
CA PHE A 92 0.44 -9.26 -9.99
C PHE A 92 0.79 -8.40 -11.21
N PHE A 93 0.44 -7.11 -11.18
CA PHE A 93 0.75 -6.16 -12.24
C PHE A 93 2.26 -6.00 -12.43
N ARG A 94 3.00 -5.85 -11.33
CA ARG A 94 4.46 -5.71 -11.33
C ARG A 94 5.17 -6.97 -11.83
N ILE A 95 4.74 -8.16 -11.38
CA ILE A 95 5.26 -9.43 -11.87
C ILE A 95 5.04 -9.54 -13.39
N LYS A 96 3.85 -9.20 -13.88
CA LYS A 96 3.55 -9.23 -15.32
C LYS A 96 4.47 -8.30 -16.12
N ILE A 97 4.78 -7.11 -15.61
CA ILE A 97 5.73 -6.19 -16.24
C ILE A 97 7.14 -6.79 -16.26
N LEU A 98 7.62 -7.32 -15.13
CA LEU A 98 8.94 -7.94 -15.00
C LEU A 98 9.12 -9.15 -15.92
N LEU A 99 8.07 -9.92 -16.20
CA LEU A 99 8.07 -11.02 -17.16
C LEU A 99 7.99 -10.56 -18.62
N SER A 100 7.55 -9.32 -18.86
CA SER A 100 7.32 -8.76 -20.21
C SER A 100 8.52 -7.98 -20.77
N LYS A 101 9.76 -8.29 -20.36
CA LYS A 101 10.99 -7.54 -20.75
C LYS A 101 11.12 -7.33 -22.25
N LYS A 102 10.84 -8.36 -23.07
CA LYS A 102 10.91 -8.26 -24.54
C LYS A 102 9.91 -7.24 -25.09
N LYS A 103 8.69 -7.18 -24.54
CA LYS A 103 7.65 -6.21 -24.94
C LYS A 103 8.01 -4.79 -24.53
N LEU A 104 8.71 -4.61 -23.40
CA LEU A 104 9.18 -3.30 -22.92
C LEU A 104 10.31 -2.70 -23.77
N MET A 105 10.94 -3.48 -24.67
CA MET A 105 11.88 -2.94 -25.66
C MET A 105 11.16 -2.12 -26.74
N ASP A 106 9.89 -2.42 -27.01
CA ASP A 106 9.06 -1.60 -27.90
C ASP A 106 8.76 -0.25 -27.25
N ASN A 107 9.17 0.83 -27.92
CA ASN A 107 9.09 2.17 -27.35
C ASN A 107 7.63 2.61 -27.12
N LYS A 108 6.73 2.28 -28.03
CA LYS A 108 5.31 2.68 -27.96
C LYS A 108 4.60 1.98 -26.80
N PHE A 109 4.83 0.68 -26.64
CA PHE A 109 4.32 -0.13 -25.55
C PHE A 109 4.86 0.33 -24.20
N ARG A 110 6.18 0.57 -24.11
CA ARG A 110 6.83 1.06 -22.89
C ARG A 110 6.24 2.38 -22.42
N ILE A 111 6.15 3.37 -23.30
CA ILE A 111 5.61 4.69 -22.95
C ILE A 111 4.15 4.56 -22.48
N LYS A 112 3.35 3.72 -23.15
CA LYS A 112 1.95 3.50 -22.76
C LYS A 112 1.82 2.90 -21.36
N ILE A 113 2.63 1.88 -21.04
CA ILE A 113 2.63 1.26 -19.70
C ILE A 113 3.07 2.26 -18.64
N ILE A 114 4.20 2.95 -18.84
CA ILE A 114 4.72 3.91 -17.85
C ILE A 114 3.71 5.04 -17.63
N LYS A 115 3.08 5.55 -18.68
CA LYS A 115 2.04 6.59 -18.56
C LYS A 115 0.83 6.09 -17.77
N PHE A 116 0.34 4.89 -18.08
CA PHE A 116 -0.75 4.28 -17.32
C PHE A 116 -0.40 4.12 -15.84
N ASP A 117 0.82 3.64 -15.57
CA ASP A 117 1.34 3.40 -14.23
C ASP A 117 1.39 4.69 -13.40
N VAL A 118 1.92 5.77 -13.97
CA VAL A 118 1.94 7.10 -13.33
C VAL A 118 0.53 7.59 -13.05
N ILE A 119 -0.39 7.51 -14.03
CA ILE A 119 -1.78 7.97 -13.85
C ILE A 119 -2.46 7.17 -12.73
N TYR A 120 -2.30 5.85 -12.72
CA TYR A 120 -2.86 4.98 -11.69
C TYR A 120 -2.35 5.34 -10.28
N HIS A 121 -1.04 5.57 -10.13
CA HIS A 121 -0.45 5.98 -8.85
C HIS A 121 -0.92 7.36 -8.40
N VAL A 122 -1.02 8.32 -9.31
CA VAL A 122 -1.53 9.66 -9.01
C VAL A 122 -2.98 9.56 -8.53
N LEU A 123 -3.84 8.81 -9.21
CA LEU A 123 -5.23 8.60 -8.80
C LEU A 123 -5.35 7.92 -7.43
N MET A 124 -4.50 6.92 -7.17
CA MET A 124 -4.40 6.28 -5.86
C MET A 124 -4.02 7.29 -4.78
N CYS A 125 -2.96 8.07 -4.97
CA CYS A 125 -2.55 9.08 -4.00
C CYS A 125 -3.67 10.09 -3.72
N PHE A 126 -4.36 10.57 -4.76
CA PHE A 126 -5.50 11.47 -4.59
C PHE A 126 -6.64 10.82 -3.80
N SER A 127 -6.97 9.55 -4.05
CA SER A 127 -8.04 8.87 -3.31
C SER A 127 -7.71 8.72 -1.82
N PHE A 128 -6.46 8.42 -1.46
CA PHE A 128 -6.02 8.37 -0.07
C PHE A 128 -6.08 9.75 0.62
N ILE A 129 -5.70 10.82 -0.08
CA ILE A 129 -5.80 12.20 0.44
C ILE A 129 -7.27 12.57 0.69
N ILE A 130 -8.14 12.32 -0.29
CA ILE A 130 -9.58 12.59 -0.17
C ILE A 130 -10.17 11.82 1.02
N TYR A 131 -9.83 10.54 1.16
CA TYR A 131 -10.27 9.74 2.31
C TYR A 131 -9.79 10.33 3.63
N GLY A 132 -8.52 10.75 3.72
CA GLY A 132 -7.97 11.39 4.92
C GLY A 132 -8.74 12.65 5.30
N ILE A 133 -9.02 13.53 4.32
CA ILE A 133 -9.79 14.76 4.55
C ILE A 133 -11.22 14.43 4.98
N LEU A 134 -11.91 13.52 4.28
CA LEU A 134 -13.27 13.12 4.61
C LEU A 134 -13.37 12.49 6.01
N PHE A 135 -12.39 11.69 6.41
CA PHE A 135 -12.31 11.13 7.75
C PHE A 135 -12.31 12.24 8.80
N TYR A 136 -11.42 13.24 8.66
CA TYR A 136 -11.35 14.34 9.62
C TYR A 136 -12.62 15.19 9.64
N ILE A 137 -13.22 15.49 8.48
CA ILE A 137 -14.48 16.23 8.41
C ILE A 137 -15.59 15.48 9.15
N LEU A 138 -15.75 14.18 8.89
CA LEU A 138 -16.81 13.37 9.49
C LEU A 138 -16.59 13.11 10.97
N ASP A 139 -15.35 12.97 11.42
CA ASP A 139 -15.01 12.77 12.83
C ASP A 139 -15.19 14.08 13.63
N LEU A 140 -14.80 15.23 13.06
CA LEU A 140 -15.12 16.56 13.60
C LEU A 140 -16.63 16.84 13.66
N SER A 141 -17.43 16.23 12.79
CA SER A 141 -18.90 16.38 12.80
C SER A 141 -19.59 15.57 13.91
N ARG A 142 -18.85 14.72 14.63
CA ARG A 142 -19.36 13.88 15.74
C ARG A 142 -19.06 14.46 17.12
N VAL A 143 -18.30 15.55 17.19
CA VAL A 143 -18.00 16.33 18.40
C VAL A 143 -18.96 17.51 18.47
#